data_AF-A0A140C5G6-F1
#
_entry.id   AF-A0A140C5G6-F1
#
_cell.length_a   1.000
_cell.length_b   1.000
_cell.length_c   1.000
_cell.angle_alpha   90.00
_cell.angle_beta   90.00
_cell.angle_gamma   90.00
#
_symmetry.space_group_name_H-M   'P 1'
#
loop_
_entity.id
_entity.type
_entity.pdbx_description
1 polymer ?
#
loop_
_entity_poly.entity_id
_entity_poly.type
_entity_poly.pdbx_seq_one_letter_code
_entity_poly.pdbx_strand_id
1 'polypeptide(L)'
;SNMCDLLRINTDRGVMLNDGKSRFSINGKPIFHFVGTSTFSEYTVVHVGCLAKINPEAPLDKVCVLSCGISTGFGATVNVARPKK
;
A
#
# COMPACT_ATOMS: atom_id res chain seq x y z
N SER A 1 -10.32 -11.50 -9.98
CA SER A 1 -10.06 -11.22 -8.55
C SER A 1 -8.83 -10.34 -8.45
N ASN A 2 -8.80 -9.38 -7.54
CA ASN A 2 -7.66 -8.51 -7.24
C ASN A 2 -6.86 -8.96 -6.01
N MET A 3 -7.06 -10.21 -5.56
CA MET A 3 -6.36 -10.81 -4.42
C MET A 3 -5.13 -11.59 -4.88
N CYS A 4 -3.96 -10.95 -4.90
CA CYS A 4 -2.69 -11.59 -5.28
C CYS A 4 -2.26 -12.64 -4.24
N ASP A 5 -1.85 -13.84 -4.66
CA ASP A 5 -1.46 -14.89 -3.72
C ASP A 5 -0.26 -14.53 -2.84
N LEU A 6 0.69 -13.79 -3.41
CA LEU A 6 1.94 -13.36 -2.76
C LEU A 6 1.79 -12.06 -1.98
N LEU A 7 1.06 -11.09 -2.53
CA LEU A 7 1.07 -9.69 -2.08
C LEU A 7 -0.26 -9.21 -1.45
N ARG A 8 -1.24 -10.10 -1.24
CA ARG A 8 -2.45 -9.76 -0.48
C ARG A 8 -2.11 -9.11 0.86
N ILE A 9 -3.05 -8.30 1.37
CA ILE A 9 -2.90 -7.61 2.65
C ILE A 9 -2.57 -8.59 3.78
N ASN A 10 -1.62 -8.21 4.62
CA ASN A 10 -1.27 -8.90 5.85
C ASN A 10 -0.90 -7.84 6.88
N THR A 11 -1.72 -7.71 7.93
CA THR A 11 -1.57 -6.70 8.98
C THR A 11 -0.53 -7.07 10.02
N ASP A 12 -0.20 -8.36 10.13
CA ASP A 12 0.72 -8.88 11.15
C ASP A 12 2.16 -8.94 10.64
N ARG A 13 2.37 -8.83 9.32
CA ARG A 13 3.70 -8.85 8.70
C ARG A 13 4.42 -7.52 8.90
N GLY A 14 5.32 -7.49 9.87
CA GLY A 14 6.19 -6.35 10.18
C GLY A 14 7.47 -6.23 9.35
N VAL A 15 7.68 -7.08 8.33
CA VAL A 15 8.97 -7.24 7.64
C VAL A 15 8.83 -7.40 6.13
N MET A 16 9.93 -7.21 5.39
CA MET A 16 9.97 -7.42 3.94
C MET A 16 9.90 -8.90 3.58
N LEU A 17 9.21 -9.21 2.48
CA LEU A 17 9.05 -10.59 1.98
C LEU A 17 10.36 -11.27 1.59
N ASN A 18 11.32 -10.50 1.08
CA ASN A 18 12.55 -11.07 0.50
C ASN A 18 13.47 -11.73 1.53
N ASP A 19 13.55 -11.18 2.74
CA ASP A 19 14.52 -11.60 3.76
C ASP A 19 13.97 -11.65 5.19
N GLY A 20 12.68 -11.36 5.38
CA GLY A 20 12.06 -11.33 6.70
C GLY A 20 12.64 -10.26 7.64
N LYS A 21 13.29 -9.21 7.11
CA LYS A 21 13.84 -8.11 7.92
C LYS A 21 13.09 -6.80 7.73
N SER A 22 13.13 -5.93 8.74
CA SER A 22 12.72 -4.54 8.56
C SER A 22 13.76 -3.74 7.76
N ARG A 23 13.34 -2.58 7.25
CA ARG A 23 14.20 -1.57 6.64
C ARG A 23 14.33 -0.31 7.50
N PHE A 24 13.59 -0.26 8.61
CA PHE A 24 13.64 0.81 9.58
C PHE A 24 14.34 0.34 10.84
N SER A 25 15.18 1.21 11.41
CA SER A 25 15.80 0.98 12.71
C SER A 25 16.07 2.29 13.43
N ILE A 26 16.11 2.23 14.75
CA ILE A 26 16.65 3.29 15.61
C ILE A 26 17.66 2.62 16.53
N ASN A 27 18.90 3.12 16.54
CA ASN A 27 19.99 2.58 17.36
C ASN A 27 20.18 1.06 17.20
N GLY A 28 20.07 0.57 15.96
CA GLY A 28 20.20 -0.87 15.64
C GLY A 28 18.99 -1.73 16.02
N LYS A 29 17.96 -1.18 16.68
CA LYS A 29 16.71 -1.89 16.98
C LYS A 29 15.72 -1.73 15.82
N PRO A 30 15.13 -2.81 15.30
CA PRO A 30 14.21 -2.73 14.17
C PRO A 30 12.90 -2.06 14.57
N ILE A 31 12.37 -1.23 13.67
CA ILE A 31 10.99 -0.72 13.71
C ILE A 31 10.21 -1.47 12.65
N PHE A 32 9.08 -2.07 12.99
CA PHE A 32 8.34 -2.91 12.04
C PHE A 32 7.64 -2.10 10.96
N HIS A 33 7.54 -2.71 9.78
CA HIS A 33 6.68 -2.23 8.69
C HIS A 33 5.20 -2.39 9.04
N PHE A 34 4.35 -1.61 8.37
CA PHE A 34 2.90 -1.78 8.44
C PHE A 34 2.32 -1.88 7.03
N VAL A 35 1.49 -2.90 6.80
CA VAL A 35 0.83 -3.24 5.52
C VAL A 35 1.75 -3.23 4.28
N GLY A 36 3.06 -3.37 4.49
CA GLY A 36 4.07 -3.35 3.43
C GLY A 36 4.30 -1.99 2.77
N THR A 37 3.84 -0.88 3.36
CA THR A 37 4.01 0.48 2.81
C THR A 37 4.71 1.44 3.77
N SER A 38 4.32 1.46 5.05
CA SER A 38 4.90 2.35 6.09
C SER A 38 5.12 3.79 5.63
N THR A 39 4.05 4.45 5.18
CA THR A 39 4.09 5.78 4.54
C THR A 39 4.30 6.95 5.53
N PHE A 40 4.38 6.69 6.83
CA PHE A 40 4.68 7.70 7.85
C PHE A 40 6.20 7.80 8.10
N SER A 41 6.95 7.96 7.01
CA SER A 41 8.40 8.19 7.00
C SER A 41 8.75 8.95 5.72
N GLU A 42 9.78 9.79 5.77
CA GLU A 42 10.25 10.54 4.59
C GLU A 42 10.72 9.61 3.45
N TYR A 43 11.22 8.43 3.81
CA TYR A 43 11.61 7.37 2.88
C TYR A 43 11.06 6.04 3.35
N THR A 44 10.64 5.20 2.42
CA THR A 44 10.20 3.82 2.69
C THR A 44 10.71 2.87 1.62
N VAL A 45 10.74 1.59 1.95
CA VAL A 45 11.09 0.51 1.02
C VAL A 45 9.85 -0.35 0.86
N VAL A 46 9.38 -0.51 -0.38
CA VAL A 46 8.17 -1.25 -0.74
C VAL A 46 8.48 -2.30 -1.80
N HIS A 47 7.73 -3.40 -1.81
CA HIS A 47 7.81 -4.38 -2.90
C HIS A 47 7.26 -3.76 -4.19
N VAL A 48 7.97 -3.90 -5.33
CA VAL A 48 7.57 -3.26 -6.60
C VAL A 48 6.15 -3.61 -7.04
N GLY A 49 5.69 -4.84 -6.76
CA GLY A 49 4.31 -5.25 -7.04
C GLY A 49 3.22 -4.53 -6.22
N CYS A 50 3.59 -3.78 -5.18
CA CYS A 50 2.71 -2.92 -4.40
C CYS A 50 2.86 -1.43 -4.79
N LEU A 51 3.64 -1.11 -5.83
CA LEU A 51 3.88 0.25 -6.30
C LEU A 51 3.16 0.48 -7.63
N ALA A 52 2.29 1.49 -7.67
CA ALA A 52 1.64 1.94 -8.89
C ALA A 52 2.31 3.22 -9.38
N LYS A 53 2.97 3.17 -10.55
CA LYS A 53 3.47 4.37 -11.24
C LYS A 53 2.28 5.17 -11.76
N ILE A 54 2.20 6.45 -11.41
CA ILE A 54 1.12 7.36 -11.84
C ILE A 54 1.62 8.46 -12.75
N ASN A 55 0.70 9.29 -13.26
CA ASN A 55 1.02 10.48 -14.04
C ASN A 55 1.90 11.45 -13.21
N PRO A 56 3.08 11.87 -13.71
CA PRO A 56 3.95 12.82 -13.00
C PRO A 56 3.32 14.21 -12.78
N GLU A 57 2.30 14.58 -13.54
CA GLU A 57 1.56 15.85 -13.38
C GLU A 57 0.49 15.77 -12.28
N ALA A 58 0.22 14.59 -11.71
CA ALA A 58 -0.80 14.43 -10.68
C ALA A 58 -0.34 15.06 -9.34
N PRO A 59 -1.16 15.92 -8.71
CA PRO A 59 -0.82 16.55 -7.44
C PRO A 59 -0.82 15.52 -6.30
N LEU A 60 0.37 15.16 -5.79
CA LEU A 60 0.58 14.10 -4.81
C LEU A 60 -0.14 14.35 -3.47
N ASP A 61 -0.29 15.61 -3.08
CA ASP A 61 -1.05 16.07 -1.91
C ASP A 61 -2.55 15.75 -2.01
N LYS A 62 -3.06 15.50 -3.21
CA LYS A 62 -4.47 15.16 -3.46
C LYS A 62 -4.67 13.70 -3.81
N VAL A 63 -3.80 13.11 -4.62
CA VAL A 63 -4.03 11.75 -5.14
C VAL A 63 -3.60 10.64 -4.19
N CYS A 64 -2.90 10.97 -3.10
CA CYS A 64 -2.48 9.99 -2.10
C CYS A 64 -3.66 9.19 -1.50
N VAL A 65 -4.84 9.81 -1.34
CA VAL A 65 -6.06 9.18 -0.80
C VAL A 65 -6.67 8.13 -1.74
N LEU A 66 -6.26 8.10 -3.02
CA LEU A 66 -6.67 7.07 -3.98
C LEU A 66 -6.01 5.72 -3.71
N SER A 67 -4.99 5.65 -2.86
CA SER A 67 -4.27 4.40 -2.58
C SER A 67 -5.04 3.41 -1.69
N CYS A 68 -6.11 3.84 -1.02
CA CYS A 68 -6.89 2.99 -0.12
C CYS A 68 -8.38 3.36 -0.12
N GLY A 69 -8.86 4.10 0.88
CA GLY A 69 -10.29 4.24 1.20
C GLY A 69 -11.17 4.73 0.05
N ILE A 70 -10.74 5.78 -0.68
CA ILE A 70 -11.54 6.34 -1.78
C ILE A 70 -11.75 5.33 -2.90
N SER A 71 -10.66 4.68 -3.35
CA SER A 71 -10.74 3.69 -4.44
C SER A 71 -11.53 2.45 -4.03
N THR A 72 -11.43 2.03 -2.76
CA THR A 72 -12.25 0.93 -2.22
C THR A 72 -13.74 1.28 -2.27
N GLY A 73 -14.14 2.45 -1.75
CA GLY A 73 -15.54 2.87 -1.75
C GLY A 73 -16.09 3.07 -3.16
N PHE A 74 -15.35 3.79 -4.01
CA PHE A 74 -15.72 4.01 -5.41
C PHE A 74 -15.86 2.68 -6.16
N GLY A 75 -14.87 1.80 -6.04
CA GLY A 75 -14.87 0.47 -6.64
C GLY A 75 -16.01 -0.42 -6.15
N ALA A 76 -16.37 -0.35 -4.87
CA ALA A 76 -17.52 -1.06 -4.33
C ALA A 76 -18.82 -0.64 -5.04
N THR A 77 -19.02 0.65 -5.31
CA THR A 77 -20.19 1.12 -6.06
C THR A 77 -20.15 0.70 -7.52
N VAL A 78 -19.06 1.00 -8.24
CA VAL A 78 -19.05 0.88 -9.71
C VAL A 78 -18.73 -0.53 -10.21
N ASN A 79 -17.92 -1.30 -9.47
CA ASN A 79 -17.48 -2.63 -9.90
C ASN A 79 -18.31 -3.76 -9.27
N VAL A 80 -18.78 -3.57 -8.03
CA VAL A 80 -19.52 -4.59 -7.28
C VAL A 80 -21.03 -4.34 -7.30
N ALA A 81 -21.50 -3.23 -6.71
CA ALA A 81 -22.94 -2.95 -6.57
C ALA A 81 -23.63 -2.67 -7.92
N ARG A 82 -22.95 -1.98 -8.84
CA ARG A 82 -23.42 -1.67 -10.21
C ARG A 82 -24.86 -1.13 -10.25
N PRO A 83 -25.15 -0.02 -9.53
CA PRO A 83 -26.49 0.54 -9.52
C PRO A 83 -26.92 0.93 -10.94
N LYS A 84 -28.18 0.65 -11.27
CA LYS A 84 -28.79 1.17 -12.49
C LYS A 84 -29.02 2.68 -12.31
N LYS A 85 -28.91 3.42 -13.43
CA LYS A 85 -29.25 4.84 -13.47
C LYS A 85 -30.69 5.08 -13.05
#